data_AF-A0A0G1WGJ3-F1
#
_entry.id   AF-A0A0G1WGJ3-F1
#
_cell.length_a   1.000
_cell.length_b   1.000
_cell.length_c   1.000
_cell.angle_alpha   90.00
_cell.angle_beta   90.00
_cell.angle_gamma   90.00
#
_symmetry.space_group_name_H-M   'P 1'
#
loop_
_entity.id
_entity.type
_entity.pdbx_description
1 polymer ?
#
loop_
_entity_poly.entity_id
_entity_poly.type
_entity_poly.pdbx_seq_one_letter_code
_entity_poly.pdbx_strand_id
1 'polypeptide(L)'
;GGSSLLVDADWNPSASDNLTTKLINAVSGAKAASNSPLACFVWIQGEADRGKTSRLTEYSNNLGEITTRVRIAGGNSSARIAVVELSYGADGLDVSNTDSFRAMQQAFVAADPHASLIDTDDLTKVDNVHYDTASIMTLGNRIYNACNNTDTTKPTVSLTAPADGATVSGTVTISASASDNVGVVGVQFKVDGVNVGAEDTTAPYSIAVAKDAAGNTASTAGRSVTVSNNVVTTPTIEGPQKSAVDALKGWTVTGGDPASTFTINWGDGTARSQTKTFGEKVWHTYRSGGSYSLTAEVTRPGGAKVTAQSAVIVTPLKYLFCDIKRPVAKRQWNLSQSNYRQVIDAFKSELGCNGIRFGIDSKTLSGDTSKIAPDSTPESYTQLYRDAYAYARQKNLLIYANMLPEKDVLNFGGDETLWADTVVAYTNHFCPDFVGPFNEEGVPRSGLMRNVAVKVKADLASSPCKAKLVGPDNGTTDGAARIMNTQYRTDFLSTFTIVSAHNNGNYGQFPQFGVRVASKDDWLALDTAAGGHPVWASESGADWSVIDPATSKEYGVTAIVDSGVVSGLVLYMAPNMLEASGST
;
A
#
# COMPACT_ATOMS: atom_id res chain seq x y z
N GLY A 1 66.75 -23.84 29.63
CA GLY A 1 66.68 -24.95 28.66
C GLY A 1 65.28 -25.51 28.70
N GLY A 2 64.70 -25.87 27.55
CA GLY A 2 63.38 -26.48 27.50
C GLY A 2 63.44 -27.97 27.82
N SER A 3 62.48 -28.46 28.61
CA SER A 3 62.20 -29.89 28.79
C SER A 3 61.00 -30.26 27.93
N SER A 4 61.22 -31.04 26.87
CA SER A 4 60.12 -31.56 26.04
C SER A 4 59.37 -32.67 26.79
N LEU A 5 58.04 -32.70 26.68
CA LEU A 5 57.19 -33.77 27.23
C LEU A 5 57.27 -34.98 26.29
N LEU A 6 58.10 -35.97 26.64
CA LEU A 6 58.49 -37.02 25.68
C LEU A 6 57.85 -38.38 25.93
N VAL A 7 57.22 -38.61 27.09
CA VAL A 7 56.48 -39.86 27.37
C VAL A 7 55.13 -39.62 28.03
N ASP A 8 54.24 -40.60 27.90
CA ASP A 8 52.87 -40.59 28.45
C ASP A 8 52.79 -40.24 29.95
N ALA A 9 53.84 -40.55 30.73
CA ALA A 9 53.91 -40.23 32.15
C ALA A 9 54.08 -38.71 32.42
N ASP A 10 54.63 -37.95 31.47
CA ASP A 10 54.81 -36.50 31.60
C ASP A 10 53.49 -35.73 31.46
N TRP A 11 52.54 -36.30 30.69
CA TRP A 11 51.20 -35.79 30.45
C TRP A 11 50.19 -36.08 31.57
N ASN A 12 50.56 -36.83 32.62
CA ASN A 12 49.71 -37.03 33.79
C ASN A 12 50.15 -36.09 34.93
N PRO A 13 49.48 -34.94 35.19
CA PRO A 13 49.86 -33.98 36.23
C PRO A 13 49.77 -34.53 37.68
N SER A 14 49.22 -35.72 37.89
CA SER A 14 49.16 -36.41 39.19
C SER A 14 50.30 -37.42 39.43
N ALA A 15 51.18 -37.66 38.45
CA ALA A 15 52.33 -38.55 38.62
C ALA A 15 53.47 -37.86 39.42
N SER A 16 54.02 -38.57 40.42
CA SER A 16 54.86 -37.96 41.48
C SER A 16 56.29 -37.56 41.08
N ASP A 17 56.76 -37.91 39.89
CA ASP A 17 58.10 -37.55 39.38
C ASP A 17 58.08 -37.14 37.89
N ASN A 18 56.94 -36.62 37.43
CA ASN A 18 56.74 -36.14 36.05
C ASN A 18 57.45 -34.80 35.77
N LEU A 19 57.54 -34.43 34.49
CA LEU A 19 58.04 -33.11 34.09
C LEU A 19 57.21 -31.94 34.63
N THR A 20 55.89 -32.11 34.83
CA THR A 20 55.04 -31.07 35.45
C THR A 20 55.51 -30.70 36.87
N THR A 21 55.79 -31.68 37.73
CA THR A 21 56.29 -31.45 39.10
C THR A 21 57.66 -30.80 39.09
N LYS A 22 58.52 -31.18 38.14
CA LYS A 22 59.84 -30.57 37.92
C LYS A 22 59.72 -29.10 37.49
N LEU A 23 58.77 -28.75 36.61
CA LEU A 23 58.44 -27.37 36.23
C LEU A 23 57.94 -26.56 37.44
N ILE A 24 57.00 -27.09 38.23
CA ILE A 24 56.44 -26.41 39.41
C ILE A 24 57.51 -26.14 40.48
N ASN A 25 58.41 -27.10 40.71
CA ASN A 25 59.55 -26.92 41.62
C ASN A 25 60.55 -25.88 41.08
N ALA A 26 60.83 -25.88 39.77
CA ALA A 26 61.71 -24.89 39.14
C ALA A 26 61.15 -23.47 39.22
N VAL A 27 59.85 -23.28 38.96
CA VAL A 27 59.16 -21.97 39.09
C VAL A 27 59.18 -21.49 40.53
N SER A 28 58.88 -22.37 41.49
CA SER A 28 58.92 -22.05 42.93
C SER A 28 60.33 -21.65 43.40
N GLY A 29 61.36 -22.37 42.96
CA GLY A 29 62.76 -22.05 43.24
C GLY A 29 63.22 -20.75 42.59
N ALA A 30 62.84 -20.49 41.35
CA ALA A 30 63.17 -19.25 40.63
C ALA A 30 62.56 -18.01 41.30
N LYS A 31 61.30 -18.10 41.74
CA LYS A 31 60.65 -17.07 42.56
C LYS A 31 61.39 -16.84 43.88
N ALA A 32 61.74 -17.91 44.60
CA ALA A 32 62.45 -17.81 45.88
C ALA A 32 63.86 -17.18 45.72
N ALA A 33 64.56 -17.50 44.63
CA ALA A 33 65.90 -16.95 44.34
C ALA A 33 65.87 -15.49 43.83
N SER A 34 64.82 -15.09 43.10
CA SER A 34 64.69 -13.74 42.52
C SER A 34 63.91 -12.75 43.40
N ASN A 35 63.23 -13.24 44.45
CA ASN A 35 62.25 -12.50 45.26
C ASN A 35 61.20 -11.75 44.41
N SER A 36 60.92 -12.25 43.20
CA SER A 36 60.03 -11.64 42.21
C SER A 36 58.87 -12.58 41.90
N PRO A 37 57.62 -12.07 41.77
CA PRO A 37 56.51 -12.87 41.28
C PRO A 37 56.72 -13.25 39.80
N LEU A 38 56.09 -14.35 39.38
CA LEU A 38 56.01 -14.71 37.96
C LEU A 38 55.29 -13.61 37.16
N ALA A 39 55.98 -13.03 36.17
CA ALA A 39 55.39 -12.02 35.29
C ALA A 39 54.52 -12.66 34.19
N CYS A 40 55.09 -13.62 33.45
CA CYS A 40 54.46 -14.31 32.33
C CYS A 40 54.92 -15.76 32.25
N PHE A 41 54.07 -16.63 31.70
CA PHE A 41 54.39 -18.00 31.30
C PHE A 41 53.99 -18.20 29.84
N VAL A 42 54.86 -18.85 29.06
CA VAL A 42 54.66 -19.07 27.62
C VAL A 42 54.38 -20.56 27.40
N TRP A 43 53.23 -20.86 26.80
CA TRP A 43 52.86 -22.21 26.40
C TRP A 43 53.05 -22.36 24.90
N ILE A 44 53.85 -23.36 24.51
CA ILE A 44 54.10 -23.73 23.11
C ILE A 44 53.91 -25.25 23.03
N GLN A 45 52.96 -25.70 22.19
CA GLN A 45 52.71 -27.12 21.97
C GLN A 45 53.56 -27.64 20.80
N GLY A 46 54.20 -28.79 20.97
CA GLY A 46 54.93 -29.47 19.89
C GLY A 46 54.00 -30.15 18.88
N GLU A 47 54.38 -30.08 17.60
CA GLU A 47 53.57 -30.54 16.47
C GLU A 47 53.35 -32.05 16.44
N ALA A 48 54.21 -32.84 17.10
CA ALA A 48 54.19 -34.30 17.07
C ALA A 48 53.01 -34.94 17.84
N ASP A 49 52.39 -34.23 18.78
CA ASP A 49 51.26 -34.80 19.57
C ASP A 49 49.92 -34.73 18.85
N ARG A 50 49.78 -33.91 17.80
CA ARG A 50 48.49 -33.66 17.12
C ARG A 50 47.96 -34.83 16.28
N GLY A 51 48.75 -35.90 16.13
CA GLY A 51 48.33 -37.19 15.59
C GLY A 51 47.74 -38.16 16.64
N LYS A 52 47.73 -37.79 17.93
CA LYS A 52 47.25 -38.65 19.02
C LYS A 52 45.86 -38.22 19.46
N THR A 53 44.80 -38.64 18.76
CA THR A 53 43.40 -38.31 19.12
C THR A 53 43.04 -38.63 20.58
N SER A 54 43.68 -39.65 21.18
CA SER A 54 43.54 -40.00 22.61
C SER A 54 44.03 -38.91 23.58
N ARG A 55 44.92 -38.00 23.15
CA ARG A 55 45.47 -36.91 23.97
C ARG A 55 44.59 -35.66 23.99
N LEU A 56 43.53 -35.57 23.17
CA LEU A 56 42.69 -34.36 23.10
C LEU A 56 42.09 -33.98 24.47
N THR A 57 41.45 -34.93 25.15
CA THR A 57 40.86 -34.71 26.48
C THR A 57 41.91 -34.35 27.53
N GLU A 58 43.09 -34.97 27.47
CA GLU A 58 44.21 -34.69 28.38
C GLU A 58 44.80 -33.29 28.13
N TYR A 59 44.91 -32.85 26.88
CA TYR A 59 45.45 -31.53 26.53
C TYR A 59 44.62 -30.40 27.12
N SER A 60 43.29 -30.45 26.97
CA SER A 60 42.38 -29.45 27.52
C SER A 60 42.56 -29.30 29.04
N ASN A 61 42.57 -30.44 29.74
CA ASN A 61 42.77 -30.49 31.19
C ASN A 61 44.16 -29.96 31.60
N ASN A 62 45.21 -30.38 30.90
CA ASN A 62 46.60 -30.03 31.24
C ASN A 62 46.92 -28.55 31.00
N LEU A 63 46.41 -27.94 29.93
CA LEU A 63 46.63 -26.53 29.66
C LEU A 63 46.06 -25.67 30.81
N GLY A 64 44.83 -25.95 31.25
CA GLY A 64 44.21 -25.29 32.41
C GLY A 64 44.90 -25.61 33.74
N GLU A 65 45.26 -26.87 34.00
CA GLU A 65 45.84 -27.28 35.28
C GLU A 65 47.29 -26.81 35.45
N ILE A 66 48.14 -26.95 34.42
CA ILE A 66 49.55 -26.57 34.48
C ILE A 66 49.69 -25.04 34.63
N THR A 67 48.94 -24.25 33.86
CA THR A 67 48.96 -22.78 33.98
C THR A 67 48.51 -22.32 35.36
N THR A 68 47.47 -22.94 35.93
CA THR A 68 47.00 -22.69 37.30
C THR A 68 48.08 -23.03 38.34
N ARG A 69 48.68 -24.22 38.26
CA ARG A 69 49.75 -24.64 39.18
C ARG A 69 51.00 -23.73 39.06
N VAL A 70 51.37 -23.32 37.85
CA VAL A 70 52.50 -22.41 37.56
C VAL A 70 52.26 -21.02 38.17
N ARG A 71 51.04 -20.46 38.07
CA ARG A 71 50.67 -19.20 38.74
C ARG A 71 50.77 -19.26 40.25
N ILE A 72 50.31 -20.35 40.86
CA ILE A 72 50.39 -20.58 42.31
C ILE A 72 51.86 -20.66 42.76
N ALA A 73 52.67 -21.50 42.11
CA ALA A 73 54.11 -21.61 42.33
C ALA A 73 54.80 -20.24 42.20
N GLY A 74 54.51 -19.54 41.11
CA GLY A 74 55.00 -18.20 40.78
C GLY A 74 54.51 -17.09 41.70
N GLY A 75 53.53 -17.34 42.57
CA GLY A 75 52.97 -16.36 43.49
C GLY A 75 52.20 -15.22 42.83
N ASN A 76 51.67 -15.44 41.62
CA ASN A 76 50.89 -14.46 40.90
C ASN A 76 49.74 -15.14 40.17
N SER A 77 48.53 -15.06 40.76
CA SER A 77 47.28 -15.55 40.17
C SER A 77 46.92 -14.86 38.85
N SER A 78 47.50 -13.69 38.58
CA SER A 78 47.27 -12.88 37.39
C SER A 78 48.51 -12.79 36.49
N ALA A 79 49.45 -13.74 36.59
CA ALA A 79 50.55 -13.84 35.63
C ALA A 79 49.99 -14.08 34.22
N ARG A 80 50.59 -13.40 33.23
CA ARG A 80 50.15 -13.50 31.83
C ARG A 80 50.46 -14.88 31.25
N ILE A 81 49.56 -15.42 30.42
CA ILE A 81 49.74 -16.71 29.74
C ILE A 81 49.77 -16.46 28.23
N ALA A 82 50.96 -16.48 27.64
CA ALA A 82 51.14 -16.36 26.21
C ALA A 82 51.02 -17.76 25.57
N VAL A 83 49.90 -18.04 24.89
CA VAL A 83 49.63 -19.33 24.23
C VAL A 83 49.99 -19.20 22.76
N VAL A 84 51.11 -19.80 22.34
CA VAL A 84 51.47 -19.89 20.92
C VAL A 84 50.58 -20.92 20.25
N GLU A 85 49.80 -20.48 19.27
CA GLU A 85 48.81 -21.31 18.59
C GLU A 85 49.47 -22.35 17.68
N LEU A 86 48.93 -23.57 17.67
CA LEU A 86 49.46 -24.68 16.89
C LEU A 86 49.31 -24.43 15.38
N SER A 87 50.43 -24.12 14.73
CA SER A 87 50.46 -23.77 13.31
C SER A 87 50.04 -24.90 12.37
N TYR A 88 49.48 -24.53 11.22
CA TYR A 88 49.30 -25.48 10.11
C TYR A 88 50.64 -25.85 9.45
N GLY A 89 50.72 -27.10 8.98
CA GLY A 89 51.87 -27.68 8.27
C GLY A 89 52.77 -28.57 9.14
N ALA A 90 53.11 -29.75 8.59
CA ALA A 90 54.38 -30.48 8.76
C ALA A 90 54.35 -31.72 7.86
N ASP A 91 55.27 -31.84 6.90
CA ASP A 91 55.42 -33.08 6.14
C ASP A 91 55.91 -34.22 7.06
N GLY A 92 55.25 -35.37 6.99
CA GLY A 92 55.61 -36.57 7.76
C GLY A 92 55.08 -36.63 9.19
N LEU A 93 54.35 -35.63 9.67
CA LEU A 93 53.56 -35.72 10.91
C LEU A 93 52.07 -35.84 10.58
N ASP A 94 51.33 -36.60 11.39
CA ASP A 94 49.87 -36.58 11.30
C ASP A 94 49.33 -35.23 11.83
N VAL A 95 48.47 -34.60 11.02
CA VAL A 95 47.84 -33.30 11.27
C VAL A 95 46.36 -33.42 11.63
N SER A 96 45.83 -34.65 11.72
CA SER A 96 44.39 -34.97 11.76
C SER A 96 43.56 -34.27 12.84
N ASN A 97 44.18 -33.85 13.96
CA ASN A 97 43.48 -33.19 15.06
C ASN A 97 43.87 -31.70 15.24
N THR A 98 44.59 -31.07 14.30
CA THR A 98 45.13 -29.69 14.46
C THR A 98 44.05 -28.69 14.87
N ASP A 99 42.92 -28.66 14.16
CA ASP A 99 41.79 -27.78 14.44
C ASP A 99 41.24 -27.98 15.87
N SER A 100 41.17 -29.23 16.33
CA SER A 100 40.73 -29.58 17.68
C SER A 100 41.71 -29.06 18.75
N PHE A 101 43.01 -29.12 18.50
CA PHE A 101 44.01 -28.53 19.41
C PHE A 101 43.93 -27.01 19.43
N ARG A 102 43.80 -26.35 18.26
CA ARG A 102 43.59 -24.89 18.17
C ARG A 102 42.32 -24.44 18.89
N ALA A 103 41.20 -25.13 18.68
CA ALA A 103 39.94 -24.86 19.36
C ALA A 103 40.07 -24.95 20.90
N MET A 104 40.87 -25.89 21.43
CA MET A 104 41.15 -25.96 22.87
C MET A 104 42.06 -24.82 23.36
N GLN A 105 43.04 -24.39 22.57
CA GLN A 105 43.87 -23.22 22.89
C GLN A 105 43.02 -21.93 22.91
N GLN A 106 42.18 -21.73 21.90
CA GLN A 106 41.23 -20.62 21.79
C GLN A 106 40.23 -20.62 22.96
N ALA A 107 39.64 -21.77 23.29
CA ALA A 107 38.71 -21.90 24.42
C ALA A 107 39.35 -21.62 25.78
N PHE A 108 40.62 -22.04 25.98
CA PHE A 108 41.37 -21.69 27.19
C PHE A 108 41.64 -20.18 27.27
N VAL A 109 42.09 -19.54 26.18
CA VAL A 109 42.36 -18.10 26.16
C VAL A 109 41.07 -17.29 26.38
N ALA A 110 39.94 -17.70 25.79
CA ALA A 110 38.64 -17.06 25.99
C ALA A 110 38.11 -17.19 27.44
N ALA A 111 38.57 -18.20 28.20
CA ALA A 111 38.19 -18.41 29.59
C ALA A 111 39.09 -17.68 30.61
N ASP A 112 40.22 -17.12 30.19
CA ASP A 112 41.26 -16.56 31.06
C ASP A 112 41.58 -15.10 30.69
N PRO A 113 41.13 -14.10 31.48
CA PRO A 113 41.33 -12.67 31.18
C PRO A 113 42.78 -12.20 31.35
N HIS A 114 43.72 -13.11 31.61
CA HIS A 114 45.15 -12.86 31.65
C HIS A 114 45.91 -13.76 30.65
N ALA A 115 45.23 -14.53 29.81
CA ALA A 115 45.82 -15.24 28.68
C ALA A 115 45.79 -14.38 27.40
N SER A 116 46.58 -14.77 26.40
CA SER A 116 46.57 -14.18 25.06
C SER A 116 47.01 -15.24 24.05
N LEU A 117 46.33 -15.30 22.90
CA LEU A 117 46.64 -16.22 21.82
C LEU A 117 47.64 -15.55 20.86
N ILE A 118 48.66 -16.28 20.45
CA ILE A 118 49.65 -15.80 19.48
C ILE A 118 49.49 -16.63 18.22
N ASP A 119 48.90 -16.02 17.19
CA ASP A 119 48.80 -16.57 15.85
C ASP A 119 50.21 -16.80 15.26
N THR A 120 50.31 -17.84 14.44
CA THR A 120 51.53 -18.27 13.73
C THR A 120 51.30 -18.61 12.26
N ASP A 121 50.09 -18.44 11.71
CA ASP A 121 49.78 -18.85 10.33
C ASP A 121 50.42 -17.95 9.24
N ASP A 122 50.81 -16.72 9.58
CA ASP A 122 51.57 -15.82 8.70
C ASP A 122 53.09 -16.01 8.76
N LEU A 123 53.58 -16.88 9.65
CA LEU A 123 55.01 -17.06 9.90
C LEU A 123 55.65 -18.03 8.90
N THR A 124 56.73 -17.57 8.25
CA THR A 124 57.46 -18.34 7.25
C THR A 124 58.29 -19.44 7.90
N LYS A 125 58.25 -20.65 7.32
CA LYS A 125 59.08 -21.78 7.72
C LYS A 125 60.17 -22.07 6.67
N VAL A 126 61.36 -22.50 7.11
CA VAL A 126 62.50 -22.89 6.23
C VAL A 126 62.42 -24.34 5.75
N ASP A 127 61.76 -25.18 6.52
CA ASP A 127 61.26 -26.50 6.14
C ASP A 127 59.80 -26.58 6.60
N ASN A 128 59.22 -27.78 6.77
CA ASN A 128 57.81 -27.88 7.14
C ASN A 128 57.53 -27.76 8.65
N VAL A 129 58.55 -27.63 9.52
CA VAL A 129 58.41 -27.55 10.98
C VAL A 129 59.18 -26.38 11.62
N HIS A 130 60.30 -25.94 11.06
CA HIS A 130 61.11 -24.87 11.63
C HIS A 130 60.82 -23.50 11.01
N TYR A 131 60.52 -22.51 11.84
CA TYR A 131 60.41 -21.10 11.41
C TYR A 131 61.74 -20.53 10.89
N ASP A 132 61.66 -19.60 9.95
CA ASP A 132 62.82 -18.84 9.48
C ASP A 132 63.30 -17.82 10.52
N THR A 133 64.52 -17.30 10.35
CA THR A 133 65.11 -16.34 11.29
C THR A 133 64.26 -15.07 11.47
N ALA A 134 63.60 -14.58 10.40
CA ALA A 134 62.71 -13.43 10.52
C ALA A 134 61.46 -13.77 11.36
N SER A 135 60.84 -14.92 11.08
CA SER A 135 59.63 -15.38 11.76
C SER A 135 59.87 -15.75 13.23
N ILE A 136 61.04 -16.28 13.58
CA ILE A 136 61.46 -16.49 14.98
C ILE A 136 61.55 -15.14 15.72
N MET A 137 62.08 -14.10 15.09
CA MET A 137 62.14 -12.75 15.69
C MET A 137 60.74 -12.12 15.82
N THR A 138 59.87 -12.29 14.82
CA THR A 138 58.45 -11.87 14.87
C THR A 138 57.71 -12.58 16.01
N LEU A 139 57.85 -13.90 16.13
CA LEU A 139 57.25 -14.70 17.21
C LEU A 139 57.76 -14.26 18.59
N GLY A 140 59.07 -14.01 18.72
CA GLY A 140 59.66 -13.45 19.94
C GLY A 140 59.05 -12.10 20.33
N ASN A 141 58.78 -11.24 19.34
CA ASN A 141 58.11 -9.95 19.57
C ASN A 141 56.63 -10.11 19.96
N ARG A 142 55.90 -11.05 19.35
CA ARG A 142 54.50 -11.38 19.76
C ARG A 142 54.45 -11.92 21.20
N ILE A 143 55.37 -12.80 21.56
CA ILE A 143 55.51 -13.32 22.93
C ILE A 143 55.82 -12.18 23.92
N TYR A 144 56.73 -11.27 23.57
CA TYR A 144 57.02 -10.09 24.36
C TYR A 144 55.77 -9.20 24.55
N ASN A 145 55.00 -8.94 23.48
CA ASN A 145 53.78 -8.13 23.54
C ASN A 145 52.67 -8.79 24.38
N ALA A 146 52.43 -10.09 24.22
CA ALA A 146 51.46 -10.84 25.02
C ALA A 146 51.83 -10.84 26.52
N CYS A 147 53.12 -11.01 26.84
CA CYS A 147 53.61 -11.00 28.22
C CYS A 147 53.56 -9.61 28.90
N ASN A 148 53.75 -8.53 28.15
CA ASN A 148 53.81 -7.16 28.70
C ASN A 148 52.56 -6.30 28.41
N ASN A 149 51.61 -6.80 27.63
CA ASN A 149 50.44 -6.07 27.13
C ASN A 149 50.80 -4.83 26.27
N THR A 150 51.93 -4.89 25.55
CA THR A 150 52.52 -3.78 24.79
C THR A 150 52.19 -3.81 23.30
N ASP A 151 50.98 -4.24 22.91
CA ASP A 151 50.61 -4.19 21.50
C ASP A 151 50.35 -2.76 21.01
N THR A 152 50.82 -2.49 19.79
CA THR A 152 50.78 -1.19 19.12
C THR A 152 50.29 -1.29 17.68
N THR A 153 50.12 -2.52 17.16
CA THR A 153 49.33 -2.72 15.94
C THR A 153 47.86 -2.44 16.25
N LYS A 154 47.04 -2.29 15.20
CA LYS A 154 45.60 -2.17 15.35
C LYS A 154 44.92 -3.36 14.68
N PRO A 155 43.78 -3.84 15.24
CA PRO A 155 43.00 -4.86 14.56
C PRO A 155 42.55 -4.37 13.18
N THR A 156 42.51 -5.26 12.21
CA THR A 156 41.81 -5.03 10.95
C THR A 156 40.35 -5.46 11.11
N VAL A 157 39.41 -4.69 10.57
CA VAL A 157 37.98 -5.00 10.62
C VAL A 157 37.30 -4.64 9.29
N SER A 158 36.35 -5.46 8.85
CA SER A 158 35.53 -5.18 7.67
C SER A 158 34.08 -5.60 7.89
N LEU A 159 33.12 -4.73 7.57
CA LEU A 159 31.68 -5.05 7.61
C LEU A 159 31.35 -5.99 6.44
N THR A 160 30.81 -7.17 6.72
CA THR A 160 30.42 -8.17 5.72
C THR A 160 28.93 -8.08 5.36
N ALA A 161 28.08 -7.63 6.29
CA ALA A 161 26.68 -7.30 6.04
C ALA A 161 26.23 -6.12 6.94
N PRO A 162 25.24 -5.31 6.51
CA PRO A 162 24.66 -5.26 5.17
C PRO A 162 25.66 -4.73 4.13
N ALA A 163 25.30 -4.82 2.84
CA ALA A 163 26.07 -4.19 1.77
C ALA A 163 26.04 -2.65 1.87
N ASP A 164 27.00 -1.97 1.24
CA ASP A 164 26.99 -0.50 1.17
C ASP A 164 25.93 -0.03 0.18
N GLY A 165 25.23 1.06 0.50
CA GLY A 165 24.06 1.51 -0.24
C GLY A 165 22.81 0.61 -0.10
N ALA A 166 22.82 -0.40 0.77
CA ALA A 166 21.68 -1.29 0.95
C ALA A 166 20.47 -0.56 1.57
N THR A 167 19.28 -0.77 1.00
CA THR A 167 18.01 -0.44 1.65
C THR A 167 17.64 -1.55 2.63
N VAL A 168 17.36 -1.20 3.88
CA VAL A 168 17.13 -2.16 4.97
C VAL A 168 15.86 -1.86 5.75
N SER A 169 15.18 -2.91 6.24
CA SER A 169 13.92 -2.81 6.99
C SER A 169 13.76 -3.98 7.98
N GLY A 170 13.03 -3.77 9.07
CA GLY A 170 12.82 -4.77 10.12
C GLY A 170 14.09 -5.08 10.93
N THR A 171 14.24 -6.32 11.39
CA THR A 171 15.46 -6.77 12.08
C THR A 171 16.58 -7.02 11.07
N VAL A 172 17.62 -6.20 11.13
CA VAL A 172 18.77 -6.26 10.20
C VAL A 172 19.94 -6.97 10.87
N THR A 173 20.35 -8.11 10.32
CA THR A 173 21.63 -8.74 10.70
C THR A 173 22.79 -7.88 10.18
N ILE A 174 23.66 -7.44 11.08
CA ILE A 174 24.92 -6.77 10.75
C ILE A 174 26.05 -7.74 11.13
N SER A 175 27.11 -7.84 10.34
CA SER A 175 28.20 -8.79 10.57
C SER A 175 29.54 -8.24 10.13
N ALA A 176 30.63 -8.77 10.68
CA ALA A 176 31.98 -8.31 10.36
C ALA A 176 33.00 -9.45 10.40
N SER A 177 34.08 -9.31 9.63
CA SER A 177 35.34 -10.00 9.92
C SER A 177 36.25 -9.06 10.71
N ALA A 178 36.99 -9.61 11.67
CA ALA A 178 38.02 -8.90 12.42
C ALA A 178 39.22 -9.81 12.65
N SER A 179 40.44 -9.27 12.57
CA SER A 179 41.70 -9.99 12.78
C SER A 179 42.76 -9.08 13.39
N ASP A 180 43.71 -9.66 14.14
CA ASP A 180 44.81 -8.94 14.81
C ASP A 180 45.97 -9.90 15.11
N ASN A 181 47.19 -9.40 15.30
CA ASN A 181 48.40 -10.20 15.55
C ASN A 181 48.61 -10.70 16.99
N VAL A 182 47.89 -10.18 17.99
CA VAL A 182 47.79 -10.76 19.35
C VAL A 182 46.32 -11.09 19.71
N GLY A 183 45.41 -10.86 18.76
CA GLY A 183 44.02 -11.32 18.81
C GLY A 183 43.02 -10.21 19.15
N VAL A 184 41.83 -10.32 18.54
CA VAL A 184 40.71 -9.41 18.78
C VAL A 184 39.99 -9.86 20.05
N VAL A 185 39.86 -8.96 21.04
CA VAL A 185 39.19 -9.27 22.33
C VAL A 185 37.73 -8.82 22.36
N GLY A 186 37.31 -7.97 21.42
CA GLY A 186 35.98 -7.40 21.37
C GLY A 186 35.66 -6.73 20.03
N VAL A 187 34.40 -6.83 19.60
CA VAL A 187 33.86 -6.27 18.35
C VAL A 187 32.54 -5.57 18.67
N GLN A 188 32.56 -4.23 18.78
CA GLN A 188 31.42 -3.41 19.27
C GLN A 188 30.72 -2.63 18.14
N PHE A 189 29.48 -2.99 17.84
CA PHE A 189 28.72 -2.36 16.76
C PHE A 189 28.25 -0.96 17.08
N LYS A 190 28.14 -0.14 16.04
CA LYS A 190 27.58 1.21 16.10
C LYS A 190 26.65 1.52 14.92
N VAL A 191 25.52 2.15 15.20
CA VAL A 191 24.64 2.81 14.23
C VAL A 191 24.58 4.28 14.60
N ASP A 192 24.84 5.17 13.64
CA ASP A 192 24.94 6.63 13.84
C ASP A 192 25.88 7.04 15.00
N GLY A 193 26.90 6.22 15.26
CA GLY A 193 27.88 6.40 16.35
C GLY A 193 27.46 5.82 17.71
N VAL A 194 26.21 5.39 17.87
CA VAL A 194 25.64 4.81 19.10
C VAL A 194 25.84 3.29 19.13
N ASN A 195 26.27 2.74 20.26
CA ASN A 195 26.49 1.29 20.41
C ASN A 195 25.20 0.49 20.21
N VAL A 196 25.28 -0.59 19.43
CA VAL A 196 24.19 -1.56 19.25
C VAL A 196 24.57 -2.88 19.92
N GLY A 197 23.88 -3.22 21.00
CA GLY A 197 24.22 -4.38 21.83
C GLY A 197 25.49 -4.20 22.67
N ALA A 198 25.89 -5.27 23.35
CA ALA A 198 27.18 -5.35 24.02
C ALA A 198 28.33 -5.57 23.00
N GLU A 199 29.57 -5.47 23.49
CA GLU A 199 30.77 -5.83 22.73
C GLU A 199 30.80 -7.36 22.52
N ASP A 200 30.90 -7.82 21.27
CA ASP A 200 30.96 -9.24 20.93
C ASP A 200 32.39 -9.77 21.13
N THR A 201 32.56 -10.74 22.04
CA THR A 201 33.87 -11.26 22.46
C THR A 201 34.18 -12.65 21.90
N THR A 202 33.39 -13.17 20.94
CA THR A 202 33.55 -14.53 20.41
C THR A 202 33.25 -14.63 18.91
N ALA A 203 34.18 -15.14 18.12
CA ALA A 203 33.94 -15.42 16.70
C ALA A 203 32.90 -16.56 16.52
N PRO A 204 32.07 -16.56 15.44
CA PRO A 204 32.06 -15.61 14.33
C PRO A 204 31.30 -14.31 14.65
N TYR A 205 31.99 -13.17 14.53
CA TYR A 205 31.51 -11.89 15.04
C TYR A 205 30.26 -11.36 14.31
N SER A 206 29.23 -11.02 15.08
CA SER A 206 28.02 -10.37 14.58
C SER A 206 27.79 -9.04 15.30
N ILE A 207 27.47 -8.00 14.52
CA ILE A 207 27.56 -6.50 14.77
C ILE A 207 30.11 -4.84 14.81
N ALA A 208 30.63 -3.96 13.86
CA ALA A 208 32.04 -3.59 13.65
C ALA A 208 32.60 -2.34 14.39
N VAL A 209 33.21 -2.52 15.56
CA VAL A 209 34.43 -1.78 16.00
C VAL A 209 35.33 -2.79 16.70
N ALA A 210 36.43 -3.19 16.07
CA ALA A 210 37.34 -4.18 16.66
C ALA A 210 38.31 -3.53 17.64
N LYS A 211 38.64 -4.27 18.70
CA LYS A 211 39.53 -3.87 19.80
C LYS A 211 40.45 -5.03 20.19
N ASP A 212 41.70 -4.72 20.52
CA ASP A 212 42.70 -5.68 21.00
C ASP A 212 42.88 -5.65 22.55
N ALA A 213 43.76 -6.51 23.06
CA ALA A 213 44.08 -6.59 24.50
C ALA A 213 44.87 -5.38 25.04
N ALA A 214 45.49 -4.56 24.19
CA ALA A 214 46.15 -3.30 24.55
C ALA A 214 45.18 -2.12 24.61
N GLY A 215 43.99 -2.27 24.03
CA GLY A 215 42.98 -1.23 23.90
C GLY A 215 43.12 -0.39 22.63
N ASN A 216 43.93 -0.78 21.66
CA ASN A 216 43.88 -0.14 20.35
C ASN A 216 42.57 -0.53 19.66
N THR A 217 42.00 0.42 18.92
CA THR A 217 40.72 0.25 18.24
C THR A 217 40.83 0.57 16.75
N ALA A 218 40.06 -0.18 15.96
CA ALA A 218 39.83 0.09 14.56
C ALA A 218 38.34 0.09 14.23
N SER A 219 37.95 1.04 13.40
CA SER A 219 36.61 1.19 12.83
C SER A 219 36.68 0.97 11.33
N THR A 220 35.65 0.34 10.75
CA THR A 220 35.49 0.34 9.30
C THR A 220 35.24 1.76 8.78
N ALA A 221 35.38 1.96 7.47
CA ALA A 221 34.62 3.02 6.82
C ALA A 221 33.11 2.81 7.12
N GLY A 222 32.37 3.89 7.35
CA GLY A 222 30.93 3.81 7.56
C GLY A 222 30.22 3.44 6.27
N ARG A 223 29.52 2.30 6.25
CA ARG A 223 28.59 1.97 5.16
C ARG A 223 27.35 2.87 5.28
N SER A 224 26.94 3.50 4.19
CA SER A 224 25.69 4.26 4.13
C SER A 224 24.55 3.31 3.80
N VAL A 225 23.62 3.12 4.74
CA VAL A 225 22.42 2.30 4.53
C VAL A 225 21.17 3.18 4.49
N THR A 226 20.31 2.93 3.51
CA THR A 226 18.99 3.55 3.47
C THR A 226 18.11 2.78 4.43
N VAL A 227 18.06 3.21 5.68
CA VAL A 227 17.09 2.69 6.64
C VAL A 227 15.70 3.06 6.13
N SER A 228 14.89 2.07 5.77
CA SER A 228 13.47 2.26 5.43
C SER A 228 12.67 2.49 6.71
N ASN A 229 13.02 3.55 7.43
CA ASN A 229 12.31 4.04 8.60
C ASN A 229 11.12 4.89 8.16
N ASN A 230 10.33 4.36 7.24
CA ASN A 230 9.01 4.89 6.96
C ASN A 230 8.24 4.86 8.28
N VAL A 231 7.97 6.04 8.84
CA VAL A 231 6.99 6.21 9.91
C VAL A 231 5.76 5.41 9.48
N VAL A 232 5.40 4.40 10.27
CA VAL A 232 4.32 3.47 9.91
C VAL A 232 3.00 4.21 10.03
N THR A 233 2.68 4.93 8.95
CA THR A 233 1.32 5.32 8.62
C THR A 233 0.49 4.04 8.66
N THR A 234 -0.44 3.96 9.61
CA THR A 234 -1.48 2.94 9.56
C THR A 234 -2.15 3.08 8.19
N PRO A 235 -2.21 2.03 7.37
CA PRO A 235 -2.74 2.16 6.03
C PRO A 235 -4.18 2.70 6.12
N THR A 236 -4.46 3.77 5.39
CA THR A 236 -5.79 4.38 5.37
C THR A 236 -6.55 3.86 4.14
N ILE A 237 -7.83 3.57 4.32
CA ILE A 237 -8.78 3.37 3.21
C ILE A 237 -9.50 4.70 3.07
N GLU A 238 -9.11 5.48 2.08
CA GLU A 238 -9.68 6.81 1.86
C GLU A 238 -10.69 6.80 0.72
N GLY A 239 -11.86 7.34 1.02
CA GLY A 239 -12.98 7.41 0.10
C GLY A 239 -14.23 8.02 0.71
N PRO A 240 -15.21 8.35 -0.14
CA PRO A 240 -16.36 9.17 0.22
C PRO A 240 -17.34 8.43 1.13
N GLN A 241 -17.50 8.95 2.35
CA GLN A 241 -18.27 8.35 3.45
C GLN A 241 -19.79 8.27 3.18
N LYS A 242 -20.29 8.98 2.18
CA LYS A 242 -21.66 8.90 1.69
C LYS A 242 -21.65 8.56 0.20
N SER A 243 -22.57 7.70 -0.18
CA SER A 243 -22.76 7.26 -1.56
C SER A 243 -24.25 7.14 -1.84
N ALA A 244 -24.60 7.08 -3.12
CA ALA A 244 -25.91 6.61 -3.56
C ALA A 244 -25.72 5.41 -4.50
N VAL A 245 -26.79 4.64 -4.70
CA VAL A 245 -26.76 3.42 -5.52
C VAL A 245 -26.15 3.73 -6.90
N ASP A 246 -25.34 2.79 -7.36
CA ASP A 246 -24.55 2.81 -8.60
C ASP A 246 -23.32 3.72 -8.67
N ALA A 247 -22.97 4.47 -7.61
CA ALA A 247 -21.73 5.23 -7.63
C ALA A 247 -20.49 4.32 -7.56
N LEU A 248 -19.85 4.11 -8.72
CA LEU A 248 -18.42 3.78 -8.81
C LEU A 248 -17.63 4.82 -7.99
N LYS A 249 -17.08 4.42 -6.84
CA LYS A 249 -16.14 5.22 -6.05
C LYS A 249 -14.76 4.59 -6.07
N GLY A 250 -13.75 5.36 -6.46
CA GLY A 250 -12.36 4.93 -6.46
C GLY A 250 -11.78 5.12 -5.07
N TRP A 251 -11.71 4.05 -4.30
CA TRP A 251 -11.08 4.02 -2.99
C TRP A 251 -9.57 3.89 -3.16
N THR A 252 -8.81 4.72 -2.46
CA THR A 252 -7.36 4.64 -2.47
C THR A 252 -6.89 4.10 -1.13
N VAL A 253 -6.09 3.03 -1.16
CA VAL A 253 -5.33 2.59 0.02
C VAL A 253 -3.99 3.33 0.01
N THR A 254 -3.70 4.10 1.07
CA THR A 254 -2.45 4.87 1.22
C THR A 254 -1.61 4.34 2.39
N GLY A 255 -0.39 4.86 2.58
CA GLY A 255 0.45 4.55 3.75
C GLY A 255 1.12 3.18 3.76
N GLY A 256 1.24 2.52 2.59
CA GLY A 256 1.93 1.24 2.44
C GLY A 256 3.29 1.36 1.74
N ASP A 257 4.09 0.31 1.89
CA ASP A 257 5.32 0.10 1.12
C ASP A 257 4.96 -0.15 -0.37
N PRO A 258 5.63 0.49 -1.35
CA PRO A 258 5.39 0.27 -2.78
C PRO A 258 5.47 -1.19 -3.26
N ALA A 259 6.16 -2.07 -2.53
CA ALA A 259 6.24 -3.50 -2.81
C ALA A 259 5.14 -4.35 -2.11
N SER A 260 4.26 -3.72 -1.33
CA SER A 260 3.10 -4.38 -0.71
C SER A 260 1.91 -4.46 -1.67
N THR A 261 1.09 -5.50 -1.48
CA THR A 261 -0.20 -5.63 -2.17
C THR A 261 -1.34 -5.60 -1.16
N PHE A 262 -2.55 -5.24 -1.61
CA PHE A 262 -3.73 -5.25 -0.75
C PHE A 262 -4.94 -5.93 -1.39
N THR A 263 -5.84 -6.42 -0.54
CA THR A 263 -7.14 -7.02 -0.88
C THR A 263 -8.24 -6.26 -0.15
N ILE A 264 -9.23 -5.69 -0.85
CA ILE A 264 -10.37 -5.01 -0.23
C ILE A 264 -11.57 -5.94 -0.13
N ASN A 265 -12.14 -6.04 1.07
CA ASN A 265 -13.51 -6.49 1.32
C ASN A 265 -14.43 -5.28 1.46
N TRP A 266 -15.54 -5.27 0.73
CA TRP A 266 -16.45 -4.11 0.64
C TRP A 266 -17.51 -4.06 1.74
N GLY A 267 -17.64 -5.13 2.54
CA GLY A 267 -18.62 -5.25 3.63
C GLY A 267 -20.02 -5.69 3.19
N ASP A 268 -20.27 -5.86 1.89
CA ASP A 268 -21.56 -6.27 1.30
C ASP A 268 -21.62 -7.76 0.91
N GLY A 269 -20.55 -8.52 1.19
CA GLY A 269 -20.42 -9.93 0.81
C GLY A 269 -19.81 -10.16 -0.58
N THR A 270 -19.50 -9.12 -1.36
CA THR A 270 -18.84 -9.28 -2.66
C THR A 270 -17.33 -9.45 -2.52
N ALA A 271 -16.80 -10.53 -3.11
CA ALA A 271 -15.38 -10.85 -3.07
C ALA A 271 -14.68 -10.40 -4.38
N ARG A 272 -14.09 -9.19 -4.39
CA ARG A 272 -13.20 -8.72 -5.46
C ARG A 272 -11.75 -8.67 -4.97
N SER A 273 -11.09 -9.83 -4.95
CA SER A 273 -9.64 -9.91 -4.75
C SER A 273 -8.91 -9.35 -5.97
N GLN A 274 -8.57 -8.07 -5.92
CA GLN A 274 -7.69 -7.41 -6.90
C GLN A 274 -6.41 -6.97 -6.21
N THR A 275 -5.33 -7.73 -6.43
CA THR A 275 -3.96 -7.37 -6.07
C THR A 275 -3.61 -6.01 -6.70
N LYS A 276 -3.42 -4.99 -5.87
CA LYS A 276 -3.25 -3.60 -6.29
C LYS A 276 -2.08 -2.90 -5.61
N THR A 277 -1.49 -1.95 -6.33
CA THR A 277 -0.39 -1.09 -5.88
C THR A 277 -0.93 0.08 -5.07
N PHE A 278 -0.19 0.54 -4.06
CA PHE A 278 -0.58 1.68 -3.23
C PHE A 278 -0.76 2.97 -4.05
N GLY A 279 -1.76 3.76 -3.72
CA GLY A 279 -2.12 4.97 -4.46
C GLY A 279 -3.11 4.77 -5.62
N GLU A 280 -3.34 3.54 -6.10
CA GLU A 280 -4.36 3.28 -7.13
C GLU A 280 -5.80 3.40 -6.58
N LYS A 281 -6.69 4.05 -7.35
CA LYS A 281 -8.14 4.05 -7.12
C LYS A 281 -8.75 2.69 -7.49
N VAL A 282 -9.36 2.00 -6.52
CA VAL A 282 -10.07 0.73 -6.71
C VAL A 282 -11.58 0.95 -6.61
N TRP A 283 -12.33 0.43 -7.60
CA TRP A 283 -13.73 0.77 -7.81
C TRP A 283 -14.69 -0.38 -7.46
N HIS A 284 -15.76 -0.05 -6.74
CA HIS A 284 -16.83 -0.99 -6.34
C HIS A 284 -18.22 -0.36 -6.47
N THR A 285 -19.25 -1.21 -6.58
CA THR A 285 -20.66 -0.85 -6.77
C THR A 285 -21.53 -1.58 -5.75
N TYR A 286 -22.16 -0.83 -4.84
CA TYR A 286 -23.05 -1.38 -3.82
C TYR A 286 -24.48 -1.54 -4.37
N ARG A 287 -24.98 -2.78 -4.43
CA ARG A 287 -26.32 -3.13 -4.95
C ARG A 287 -27.49 -2.80 -4.01
N SER A 288 -27.23 -2.27 -2.83
CA SER A 288 -28.27 -1.92 -1.84
C SER A 288 -27.87 -0.70 -1.00
N GLY A 289 -28.85 -0.14 -0.28
CA GLY A 289 -28.62 0.90 0.72
C GLY A 289 -28.27 0.29 2.07
N GLY A 290 -27.31 0.88 2.77
CA GLY A 290 -26.82 0.37 4.05
C GLY A 290 -25.59 1.10 4.55
N SER A 291 -25.15 0.73 5.76
CA SER A 291 -23.83 1.07 6.29
C SER A 291 -22.94 -0.16 6.15
N TYR A 292 -21.85 -0.04 5.39
CA TYR A 292 -20.91 -1.14 5.15
C TYR A 292 -19.56 -0.82 5.79
N SER A 293 -18.91 -1.86 6.33
CA SER A 293 -17.54 -1.77 6.85
C SER A 293 -16.58 -2.31 5.79
N LEU A 294 -15.80 -1.40 5.19
CA LEU A 294 -14.72 -1.76 4.28
C LEU A 294 -13.51 -2.18 5.10
N THR A 295 -12.87 -3.27 4.70
CA THR A 295 -11.58 -3.68 5.26
C THR A 295 -10.60 -3.96 4.14
N ALA A 296 -9.38 -3.46 4.26
CA ALA A 296 -8.30 -3.73 3.31
C ALA A 296 -7.18 -4.47 4.04
N GLU A 297 -6.99 -5.73 3.67
CA GLU A 297 -5.90 -6.55 4.15
C GLU A 297 -4.67 -6.30 3.29
N VAL A 298 -3.66 -5.65 3.86
CA VAL A 298 -2.37 -5.38 3.21
C VAL A 298 -1.42 -6.52 3.54
N THR A 299 -0.91 -7.20 2.52
CA THR A 299 0.17 -8.18 2.65
C THR A 299 1.50 -7.50 2.32
N ARG A 300 2.37 -7.39 3.34
CA ARG A 300 3.68 -6.76 3.24
C ARG A 300 4.75 -7.74 2.71
N PRO A 301 5.88 -7.25 2.19
CA PRO A 301 7.10 -8.05 2.05
C PRO A 301 7.39 -8.85 3.35
N GLY A 302 7.75 -10.13 3.21
CA GLY A 302 7.88 -11.06 4.34
C GLY A 302 6.56 -11.67 4.84
N GLY A 303 5.41 -11.36 4.22
CA GLY A 303 4.12 -12.02 4.48
C GLY A 303 3.33 -11.49 5.67
N ALA A 304 3.83 -10.46 6.37
CA ALA A 304 3.11 -9.83 7.47
C ALA A 304 1.83 -9.12 6.98
N LYS A 305 0.69 -9.39 7.62
CA LYS A 305 -0.61 -8.80 7.29
C LYS A 305 -0.98 -7.67 8.24
N VAL A 306 -1.56 -6.60 7.71
CA VAL A 306 -2.22 -5.54 8.50
C VAL A 306 -3.53 -5.13 7.87
N THR A 307 -4.50 -4.72 8.68
CA THR A 307 -5.87 -4.40 8.22
C THR A 307 -6.17 -2.92 8.43
N ALA A 308 -6.51 -2.24 7.35
CA ALA A 308 -7.15 -0.93 7.37
C ALA A 308 -8.67 -1.07 7.43
N GLN A 309 -9.39 -0.08 7.96
CA GLN A 309 -10.87 -0.05 8.00
C GLN A 309 -11.43 1.32 7.66
N SER A 310 -12.58 1.37 6.98
CA SER A 310 -13.42 2.56 6.78
C SER A 310 -14.89 2.16 6.78
N ALA A 311 -15.79 3.08 7.10
CA ALA A 311 -17.21 2.93 6.81
C ALA A 311 -17.54 3.51 5.42
N VAL A 312 -18.70 3.12 4.87
CA VAL A 312 -19.45 3.90 3.89
C VAL A 312 -20.95 3.77 4.16
N ILE A 313 -21.67 4.89 4.04
CA ILE A 313 -23.13 4.91 4.11
C ILE A 313 -23.67 5.09 2.69
N VAL A 314 -24.20 4.01 2.12
CA VAL A 314 -24.92 4.06 0.84
C VAL A 314 -26.38 4.42 1.15
N THR A 315 -26.74 5.65 0.83
CA THR A 315 -28.11 6.17 0.87
C THR A 315 -28.65 6.14 -0.55
N PRO A 316 -29.51 5.17 -0.94
CA PRO A 316 -30.00 5.07 -2.31
C PRO A 316 -30.61 6.37 -2.79
N LEU A 317 -30.40 6.71 -4.07
CA LEU A 317 -31.15 7.81 -4.66
C LEU A 317 -32.63 7.49 -4.53
N LYS A 318 -33.41 8.47 -4.08
CA LYS A 318 -34.86 8.33 -3.97
C LYS A 318 -35.47 8.03 -5.35
N TYR A 319 -34.83 8.54 -6.40
CA TYR A 319 -35.20 8.35 -7.79
C TYR A 319 -33.96 8.05 -8.65
N LEU A 320 -33.93 6.91 -9.33
CA LEU A 320 -32.88 6.54 -10.29
C LEU A 320 -33.56 6.03 -11.55
N PHE A 321 -33.51 6.83 -12.61
CA PHE A 321 -34.15 6.54 -13.88
C PHE A 321 -33.12 6.11 -14.93
N CYS A 322 -33.45 5.06 -15.68
CA CYS A 322 -32.71 4.70 -16.90
C CYS A 322 -33.42 5.31 -18.11
N ASP A 323 -32.67 6.00 -18.99
CA ASP A 323 -33.25 6.71 -20.13
C ASP A 323 -33.42 5.82 -21.38
N ILE A 324 -34.65 5.83 -21.93
CA ILE A 324 -34.96 5.34 -23.29
C ILE A 324 -35.72 6.40 -24.09
N LYS A 325 -35.32 7.66 -23.91
CA LYS A 325 -35.94 8.84 -24.52
C LYS A 325 -35.76 8.86 -26.05
N ARG A 326 -34.56 8.55 -26.54
CA ARG A 326 -34.20 8.60 -27.98
C ARG A 326 -34.33 7.30 -28.79
N PRO A 327 -34.13 6.07 -28.26
CA PRO A 327 -34.12 4.82 -29.07
C PRO A 327 -35.39 4.51 -29.87
N VAL A 328 -36.52 5.14 -29.54
CA VAL A 328 -37.81 4.85 -30.20
C VAL A 328 -37.99 5.61 -31.52
N ALA A 329 -37.48 6.84 -31.62
CA ALA A 329 -37.82 7.74 -32.73
C ALA A 329 -36.92 7.58 -33.96
N LYS A 330 -35.66 7.12 -33.78
CA LYS A 330 -34.67 6.98 -34.87
C LYS A 330 -33.87 5.68 -34.69
N ARG A 331 -33.59 4.99 -35.79
CA ARG A 331 -32.87 3.69 -35.84
C ARG A 331 -31.38 3.81 -35.44
N GLN A 332 -31.10 4.09 -34.17
CA GLN A 332 -29.75 4.01 -33.60
C GLN A 332 -29.82 3.36 -32.21
N TRP A 333 -29.08 2.25 -32.09
CA TRP A 333 -28.84 1.44 -30.88
C TRP A 333 -29.98 0.50 -30.44
N ASN A 334 -29.63 -0.46 -29.58
CA ASN A 334 -30.16 -1.82 -29.66
C ASN A 334 -31.50 -2.09 -28.94
N LEU A 335 -32.37 -1.08 -28.75
CA LEU A 335 -33.72 -1.31 -28.20
C LEU A 335 -34.68 -1.72 -29.32
N SER A 336 -35.34 -2.87 -29.16
CA SER A 336 -36.23 -3.45 -30.18
C SER A 336 -37.40 -4.24 -29.58
N GLN A 337 -38.35 -4.62 -30.44
CA GLN A 337 -39.50 -5.45 -30.06
C GLN A 337 -39.13 -6.82 -29.48
N SER A 338 -37.97 -7.39 -29.84
CA SER A 338 -37.55 -8.70 -29.31
C SER A 338 -36.84 -8.63 -27.96
N ASN A 339 -36.32 -7.47 -27.53
CA ASN A 339 -35.45 -7.37 -26.34
C ASN A 339 -35.79 -6.26 -25.34
N TYR A 340 -36.77 -5.38 -25.58
CA TYR A 340 -37.11 -4.30 -24.62
C TYR A 340 -37.38 -4.79 -23.18
N ARG A 341 -37.91 -6.01 -23.03
CA ARG A 341 -38.13 -6.62 -21.72
C ARG A 341 -36.83 -6.95 -21.00
N GLN A 342 -35.86 -7.52 -21.71
CA GLN A 342 -34.53 -7.82 -21.18
C GLN A 342 -33.79 -6.54 -20.79
N VAL A 343 -33.86 -5.49 -21.62
CA VAL A 343 -33.24 -4.18 -21.33
C VAL A 343 -33.85 -3.53 -20.08
N ILE A 344 -35.18 -3.51 -19.95
CA ILE A 344 -35.87 -2.96 -18.76
C ILE A 344 -35.61 -3.77 -17.50
N ASP A 345 -35.46 -5.10 -17.61
CA ASP A 345 -35.07 -5.94 -16.47
C ASP A 345 -33.61 -5.74 -16.06
N ALA A 346 -32.68 -5.67 -17.03
CA ALA A 346 -31.27 -5.40 -16.78
C ALA A 346 -31.02 -3.99 -16.18
N PHE A 347 -31.78 -2.98 -16.59
CA PHE A 347 -31.80 -1.68 -15.90
C PHE A 347 -32.12 -1.81 -14.41
N LYS A 348 -33.04 -2.71 -14.05
CA LYS A 348 -33.46 -2.90 -12.65
C LYS A 348 -32.51 -3.80 -11.86
N SER A 349 -31.90 -4.80 -12.49
CA SER A 349 -31.02 -5.77 -11.81
C SER A 349 -29.55 -5.33 -11.77
N GLU A 350 -29.04 -4.71 -12.83
CA GLU A 350 -27.63 -4.33 -12.98
C GLU A 350 -27.37 -2.83 -12.81
N LEU A 351 -28.32 -1.95 -13.17
CA LEU A 351 -28.19 -0.49 -13.01
C LEU A 351 -29.06 0.10 -11.87
N GLY A 352 -29.62 -0.75 -11.01
CA GLY A 352 -30.43 -0.36 -9.84
C GLY A 352 -31.67 0.52 -10.12
N CYS A 353 -32.04 0.75 -11.38
CA CYS A 353 -33.01 1.77 -11.78
C CYS A 353 -34.40 1.46 -11.21
N ASN A 354 -34.92 2.42 -10.43
CA ASN A 354 -36.27 2.37 -9.86
C ASN A 354 -37.32 3.10 -10.73
N GLY A 355 -36.88 3.73 -11.82
CA GLY A 355 -37.75 4.29 -12.86
C GLY A 355 -37.16 4.22 -14.28
N ILE A 356 -37.96 4.64 -15.25
CA ILE A 356 -37.59 4.79 -16.67
C ILE A 356 -37.92 6.22 -17.13
N ARG A 357 -37.03 6.86 -17.90
CA ARG A 357 -37.30 8.13 -18.58
C ARG A 357 -37.70 7.90 -20.04
N PHE A 358 -38.85 8.43 -20.43
CA PHE A 358 -39.43 8.36 -21.77
C PHE A 358 -39.44 9.74 -22.44
N GLY A 359 -39.36 9.75 -23.77
CA GLY A 359 -39.51 10.97 -24.57
C GLY A 359 -40.96 11.28 -24.90
N ILE A 360 -41.34 12.56 -24.84
CA ILE A 360 -42.55 13.09 -25.47
C ILE A 360 -42.13 13.62 -26.84
N ASP A 361 -42.72 13.10 -27.92
CA ASP A 361 -42.39 13.44 -29.30
C ASP A 361 -43.50 14.31 -29.93
N SER A 362 -43.10 15.34 -30.67
CA SER A 362 -44.01 16.21 -31.43
C SER A 362 -44.18 15.78 -32.89
N LYS A 363 -43.43 14.77 -33.36
CA LYS A 363 -43.36 14.35 -34.79
C LYS A 363 -43.86 12.94 -35.07
N THR A 364 -44.15 12.14 -34.04
CA THR A 364 -44.93 10.89 -34.19
C THR A 364 -46.40 11.15 -34.56
N LEU A 365 -46.83 12.41 -34.48
CA LEU A 365 -48.11 12.92 -34.97
C LEU A 365 -48.10 13.00 -36.50
N SER A 366 -48.27 11.83 -37.14
CA SER A 366 -48.70 11.60 -38.53
C SER A 366 -47.94 12.25 -39.71
N GLY A 367 -46.78 12.87 -39.49
CA GLY A 367 -45.81 13.19 -40.56
C GLY A 367 -46.16 14.36 -41.47
N ASP A 368 -47.23 15.10 -41.18
CA ASP A 368 -47.55 16.39 -41.81
C ASP A 368 -46.85 17.52 -41.03
N THR A 369 -45.86 18.16 -41.65
CA THR A 369 -45.09 19.25 -41.02
C THR A 369 -45.85 20.57 -40.91
N SER A 370 -47.12 20.64 -41.34
CA SER A 370 -47.94 21.85 -41.25
C SER A 370 -48.78 21.97 -39.96
N LYS A 371 -48.90 20.90 -39.16
CA LYS A 371 -49.69 20.88 -37.91
C LYS A 371 -49.09 19.97 -36.85
N ILE A 372 -48.90 20.49 -35.64
CA ILE A 372 -48.87 19.64 -34.43
C ILE A 372 -50.32 19.25 -34.14
N ALA A 373 -50.61 17.96 -34.15
CA ALA A 373 -51.95 17.46 -33.91
C ALA A 373 -52.24 17.38 -32.39
N PRO A 374 -53.38 17.91 -31.89
CA PRO A 374 -53.70 17.87 -30.45
C PRO A 374 -53.97 16.47 -29.87
N ASP A 375 -54.06 15.45 -30.73
CA ASP A 375 -54.40 14.07 -30.39
C ASP A 375 -53.14 13.21 -30.21
N SER A 376 -52.47 13.37 -29.07
CA SER A 376 -51.42 12.46 -28.60
C SER A 376 -51.99 11.09 -28.15
N THR A 377 -52.74 10.43 -29.03
CA THR A 377 -53.33 9.11 -28.77
C THR A 377 -52.21 8.05 -28.74
N PRO A 378 -52.40 6.92 -28.04
CA PRO A 378 -51.35 5.93 -27.88
C PRO A 378 -50.96 5.30 -29.22
N GLU A 379 -51.87 5.27 -30.21
CA GLU A 379 -51.64 4.75 -31.57
C GLU A 379 -50.54 5.50 -32.32
N SER A 380 -50.40 6.81 -32.08
CA SER A 380 -49.38 7.67 -32.73
C SER A 380 -47.94 7.26 -32.37
N TYR A 381 -47.73 6.79 -31.13
CA TYR A 381 -46.45 6.25 -30.69
C TYR A 381 -46.16 4.90 -31.36
N THR A 382 -44.89 4.51 -31.45
CA THR A 382 -44.58 3.18 -31.99
C THR A 382 -45.06 2.09 -31.03
N GLN A 383 -45.37 0.90 -31.56
CA GLN A 383 -45.75 -0.25 -30.73
C GLN A 383 -44.68 -0.57 -29.66
N LEU A 384 -43.39 -0.38 -29.99
CA LEU A 384 -42.27 -0.54 -29.06
C LEU A 384 -42.35 0.41 -27.85
N TYR A 385 -42.77 1.66 -28.05
CA TYR A 385 -42.98 2.62 -26.96
C TYR A 385 -44.07 2.14 -26.01
N ARG A 386 -45.25 1.78 -26.57
CA ARG A 386 -46.40 1.30 -25.80
C ARG A 386 -46.03 0.08 -24.96
N ASP A 387 -45.36 -0.89 -25.58
CA ASP A 387 -44.97 -2.14 -24.92
C ASP A 387 -43.90 -1.93 -23.83
N ALA A 388 -42.91 -1.08 -24.09
CA ALA A 388 -41.89 -0.70 -23.09
C ALA A 388 -42.53 0.04 -21.90
N TYR A 389 -43.45 0.98 -22.16
CA TYR A 389 -44.15 1.74 -21.13
C TYR A 389 -45.03 0.84 -20.25
N ALA A 390 -45.84 -0.03 -20.89
CA ALA A 390 -46.67 -1.01 -20.20
C ALA A 390 -45.82 -2.00 -19.38
N TYR A 391 -44.65 -2.43 -19.88
CA TYR A 391 -43.75 -3.32 -19.17
C TYR A 391 -43.06 -2.65 -17.97
N ALA A 392 -42.62 -1.39 -18.11
CA ALA A 392 -42.08 -0.62 -16.99
C ALA A 392 -43.12 -0.48 -15.86
N ARG A 393 -44.39 -0.20 -16.20
CA ARG A 393 -45.50 -0.24 -15.23
C ARG A 393 -45.72 -1.63 -14.64
N GLN A 394 -45.69 -2.70 -15.45
CA GLN A 394 -45.78 -4.09 -14.97
C GLN A 394 -44.66 -4.44 -13.96
N LYS A 395 -43.47 -3.84 -14.11
CA LYS A 395 -42.31 -4.05 -13.22
C LYS A 395 -42.30 -3.13 -12.00
N ASN A 396 -43.37 -2.37 -11.76
CA ASN A 396 -43.50 -1.37 -10.70
C ASN A 396 -42.31 -0.38 -10.70
N LEU A 397 -41.99 0.14 -11.89
CA LEU A 397 -41.03 1.22 -12.09
C LEU A 397 -41.76 2.56 -12.19
N LEU A 398 -41.12 3.60 -11.66
CA LEU A 398 -41.55 4.98 -11.80
C LEU A 398 -41.37 5.46 -13.25
N ILE A 399 -42.22 6.36 -13.72
CA ILE A 399 -42.14 6.94 -15.06
C ILE A 399 -41.89 8.44 -14.98
N TYR A 400 -40.84 8.89 -15.66
CA TYR A 400 -40.59 10.30 -15.95
C TYR A 400 -40.70 10.52 -17.47
N ALA A 401 -41.63 11.37 -17.90
CA ALA A 401 -41.76 11.77 -19.30
C ALA A 401 -41.18 13.17 -19.52
N ASN A 402 -40.41 13.37 -20.60
CA ASN A 402 -39.79 14.67 -20.89
C ASN A 402 -39.78 14.97 -22.40
N MET A 403 -40.01 16.24 -22.78
CA MET A 403 -39.96 16.69 -24.19
C MET A 403 -38.62 16.34 -24.88
N LEU A 404 -38.65 16.12 -26.20
CA LEU A 404 -37.48 15.68 -26.97
C LEU A 404 -36.62 16.85 -27.54
N PRO A 405 -35.28 16.69 -27.64
CA PRO A 405 -34.32 17.73 -28.06
C PRO A 405 -34.44 18.26 -29.50
N GLU A 406 -35.52 18.02 -30.23
CA GLU A 406 -35.72 18.48 -31.61
C GLU A 406 -36.04 20.00 -31.69
N LYS A 407 -35.65 20.76 -30.66
CA LYS A 407 -35.82 22.20 -30.44
C LYS A 407 -37.29 22.63 -30.42
N ASP A 408 -37.90 22.50 -29.25
CA ASP A 408 -39.32 22.76 -29.00
C ASP A 408 -39.84 24.03 -29.69
N VAL A 409 -39.21 25.19 -29.48
CA VAL A 409 -39.61 26.47 -30.12
C VAL A 409 -39.63 26.43 -31.66
N LEU A 410 -38.82 25.57 -32.32
CA LEU A 410 -38.87 25.40 -33.78
C LEU A 410 -40.01 24.50 -34.25
N ASN A 411 -40.50 23.59 -33.40
CA ASN A 411 -41.65 22.73 -33.72
C ASN A 411 -42.96 23.45 -33.39
N PHE A 412 -43.05 24.10 -32.23
CA PHE A 412 -44.23 24.87 -31.78
C PHE A 412 -44.33 26.28 -32.42
N GLY A 413 -43.31 26.74 -33.16
CA GLY A 413 -43.28 28.07 -33.78
C GLY A 413 -43.30 29.26 -32.79
N GLY A 414 -43.16 28.99 -31.49
CA GLY A 414 -43.37 29.95 -30.40
C GLY A 414 -44.77 29.92 -29.76
N ASP A 415 -45.66 29.00 -30.15
CA ASP A 415 -46.98 28.84 -29.53
C ASP A 415 -46.87 28.16 -28.14
N GLU A 416 -46.95 28.99 -27.11
CA GLU A 416 -46.94 28.60 -25.68
C GLU A 416 -48.18 27.77 -25.28
N THR A 417 -49.30 27.93 -25.97
CA THR A 417 -50.55 27.22 -25.67
C THR A 417 -50.49 25.80 -26.21
N LEU A 418 -50.16 25.66 -27.50
CA LEU A 418 -50.02 24.38 -28.20
C LEU A 418 -48.96 23.47 -27.57
N TRP A 419 -47.86 24.06 -27.09
CA TRP A 419 -46.83 23.35 -26.34
C TRP A 419 -47.38 22.80 -25.01
N ALA A 420 -48.01 23.66 -24.20
CA ALA A 420 -48.59 23.25 -22.94
C ALA A 420 -49.68 22.17 -23.13
N ASP A 421 -50.56 22.34 -24.12
CA ASP A 421 -51.61 21.38 -24.46
C ASP A 421 -51.02 20.02 -24.87
N THR A 422 -49.93 19.99 -25.64
CA THR A 422 -49.25 18.73 -26.02
C THR A 422 -48.73 17.97 -24.80
N VAL A 423 -48.11 18.67 -23.84
CA VAL A 423 -47.61 18.05 -22.60
C VAL A 423 -48.75 17.57 -21.70
N VAL A 424 -49.83 18.34 -21.61
CA VAL A 424 -51.03 18.01 -20.82
C VAL A 424 -51.77 16.81 -21.43
N ALA A 425 -51.96 16.78 -22.76
CA ALA A 425 -52.60 15.67 -23.47
C ALA A 425 -51.83 14.36 -23.31
N TYR A 426 -50.50 14.38 -23.49
CA TYR A 426 -49.63 13.23 -23.20
C TYR A 426 -49.81 12.75 -21.75
N THR A 427 -49.76 13.70 -20.80
CA THR A 427 -49.81 13.38 -19.37
C THR A 427 -51.15 12.75 -18.99
N ASN A 428 -52.26 13.34 -19.44
CA ASN A 428 -53.62 12.84 -19.24
C ASN A 428 -53.85 11.44 -19.83
N HIS A 429 -53.12 11.08 -20.89
CA HIS A 429 -53.24 9.77 -21.51
C HIS A 429 -52.37 8.71 -20.83
N PHE A 430 -51.05 8.95 -20.75
CA PHE A 430 -50.10 7.93 -20.30
C PHE A 430 -49.97 7.82 -18.77
N CYS A 431 -50.43 8.82 -18.01
CA CYS A 431 -50.21 8.95 -16.57
C CYS A 431 -48.75 8.66 -16.14
N PRO A 432 -47.76 9.47 -16.54
CA PRO A 432 -46.43 9.42 -15.94
C PRO A 432 -46.48 9.89 -14.48
N ASP A 433 -45.51 9.51 -13.65
CA ASP A 433 -45.42 10.00 -12.26
C ASP A 433 -44.79 11.39 -12.19
N PHE A 434 -43.94 11.70 -13.17
CA PHE A 434 -43.22 12.95 -13.33
C PHE A 434 -43.28 13.38 -14.80
N VAL A 435 -43.47 14.68 -15.04
CA VAL A 435 -43.47 15.25 -16.40
C VAL A 435 -42.64 16.52 -16.45
N GLY A 436 -41.80 16.65 -17.49
CA GLY A 436 -41.03 17.85 -17.77
C GLY A 436 -41.37 18.43 -19.15
N PRO A 437 -41.82 19.70 -19.21
CA PRO A 437 -42.26 20.33 -20.46
C PRO A 437 -41.12 20.87 -21.34
N PHE A 438 -39.85 20.75 -20.94
CA PHE A 438 -38.70 21.34 -21.64
C PHE A 438 -37.59 20.31 -21.89
N ASN A 439 -36.70 20.60 -22.85
CA ASN A 439 -35.40 19.93 -22.96
C ASN A 439 -34.34 20.93 -23.43
N GLU A 440 -33.33 21.18 -22.59
CA GLU A 440 -32.18 22.05 -22.86
C GLU A 440 -32.51 23.51 -23.18
N GLU A 441 -33.74 23.94 -22.89
CA GLU A 441 -34.23 25.28 -23.21
C GLU A 441 -33.52 26.38 -22.40
N GLY A 442 -33.15 27.46 -23.10
CA GLY A 442 -32.11 28.39 -22.66
C GLY A 442 -32.61 29.65 -21.95
N VAL A 443 -31.77 30.22 -21.08
CA VAL A 443 -32.05 31.44 -20.29
C VAL A 443 -32.76 32.57 -21.06
N PRO A 444 -32.42 32.91 -22.32
CA PRO A 444 -33.13 33.97 -23.07
C PRO A 444 -34.63 33.72 -23.30
N ARG A 445 -35.10 32.48 -23.17
CA ARG A 445 -36.50 32.06 -23.35
C ARG A 445 -37.29 31.93 -22.05
N SER A 446 -36.73 32.37 -20.92
CA SER A 446 -37.34 32.18 -19.59
C SER A 446 -38.79 32.72 -19.47
N GLY A 447 -39.17 33.77 -20.21
CA GLY A 447 -40.56 34.24 -20.24
C GLY A 447 -41.53 33.25 -20.89
N LEU A 448 -41.13 32.66 -22.02
CA LEU A 448 -41.86 31.61 -22.74
C LEU A 448 -41.97 30.35 -21.87
N MET A 449 -40.83 29.91 -21.30
CA MET A 449 -40.79 28.77 -20.38
C MET A 449 -41.68 28.99 -19.16
N ARG A 450 -41.73 30.21 -18.62
CA ARG A 450 -42.62 30.57 -17.51
C ARG A 450 -44.09 30.41 -17.90
N ASN A 451 -44.50 30.89 -19.07
CA ASN A 451 -45.90 30.79 -19.50
C ASN A 451 -46.32 29.34 -19.78
N VAL A 452 -45.51 28.57 -20.50
CA VAL A 452 -45.75 27.13 -20.75
C VAL A 452 -45.86 26.37 -19.41
N ALA A 453 -44.90 26.56 -18.50
CA ALA A 453 -44.89 25.85 -17.23
C ALA A 453 -46.09 26.19 -16.33
N VAL A 454 -46.47 27.48 -16.24
CA VAL A 454 -47.63 27.93 -15.48
C VAL A 454 -48.93 27.34 -16.05
N LYS A 455 -49.08 27.31 -17.39
CA LYS A 455 -50.25 26.70 -18.03
C LYS A 455 -50.29 25.18 -17.80
N VAL A 456 -49.19 24.46 -18.03
CA VAL A 456 -49.10 23.00 -17.76
C VAL A 456 -49.50 22.68 -16.32
N LYS A 457 -49.03 23.45 -15.32
CA LYS A 457 -49.45 23.25 -13.93
C LYS A 457 -50.94 23.53 -13.71
N ALA A 458 -51.48 24.60 -14.29
CA ALA A 458 -52.88 24.97 -14.12
C ALA A 458 -53.81 23.88 -14.68
N ASP A 459 -53.52 23.39 -15.89
CA ASP A 459 -54.31 22.36 -16.55
C ASP A 459 -54.18 21.01 -15.83
N LEU A 460 -52.95 20.63 -15.43
CA LEU A 460 -52.70 19.38 -14.69
C LEU A 460 -53.30 19.37 -13.27
N ALA A 461 -53.70 20.51 -12.71
CA ALA A 461 -54.50 20.53 -11.48
C ALA A 461 -55.88 19.85 -11.65
N SER A 462 -56.36 19.73 -12.88
CA SER A 462 -57.58 18.98 -13.23
C SER A 462 -57.32 17.54 -13.72
N SER A 463 -56.06 17.14 -13.88
CA SER A 463 -55.70 15.85 -14.47
C SER A 463 -56.08 14.67 -13.56
N PRO A 464 -56.60 13.55 -14.12
CA PRO A 464 -56.68 12.29 -13.38
C PRO A 464 -55.27 11.75 -13.06
N CYS A 465 -54.27 12.09 -13.87
CA CYS A 465 -52.87 11.71 -13.73
C CYS A 465 -52.13 12.73 -12.86
N LYS A 466 -51.83 12.35 -11.61
CA LYS A 466 -51.20 13.24 -10.61
C LYS A 466 -49.69 13.40 -10.79
N ALA A 467 -49.27 13.66 -12.03
CA ALA A 467 -47.87 13.83 -12.43
C ALA A 467 -47.25 15.08 -11.78
N LYS A 468 -46.01 14.95 -11.32
CA LYS A 468 -45.24 16.07 -10.73
C LYS A 468 -44.44 16.79 -11.80
N LEU A 469 -44.51 18.12 -11.83
CA LEU A 469 -43.72 18.92 -12.76
C LEU A 469 -42.24 18.92 -12.37
N VAL A 470 -41.40 18.64 -13.35
CA VAL A 470 -39.93 18.68 -13.31
C VAL A 470 -39.44 19.75 -14.29
N GLY A 471 -38.48 20.58 -13.90
CA GLY A 471 -37.90 21.59 -14.79
C GLY A 471 -36.89 22.50 -14.09
N PRO A 472 -36.16 23.39 -14.79
CA PRO A 472 -36.36 23.78 -16.19
C PRO A 472 -35.74 22.83 -17.24
N ASP A 473 -35.10 21.72 -16.85
CA ASP A 473 -34.42 20.78 -17.76
C ASP A 473 -33.37 21.43 -18.67
N ASN A 474 -32.68 22.47 -18.17
CA ASN A 474 -31.66 23.15 -18.95
C ASN A 474 -30.44 22.25 -19.18
N GLY A 475 -29.76 22.43 -20.32
CA GLY A 475 -28.57 21.67 -20.72
C GLY A 475 -27.35 21.87 -19.80
N THR A 476 -27.39 22.80 -18.85
CA THR A 476 -26.33 23.07 -17.88
C THR A 476 -26.90 23.36 -16.48
N THR A 477 -26.13 23.04 -15.45
CA THR A 477 -26.43 23.40 -14.05
C THR A 477 -26.49 24.92 -13.83
N ASP A 478 -25.54 25.68 -14.38
CA ASP A 478 -25.55 27.16 -14.38
C ASP A 478 -26.80 27.73 -15.07
N GLY A 479 -27.12 27.23 -16.27
CA GLY A 479 -28.27 27.71 -17.03
C GLY A 479 -29.59 27.44 -16.30
N ALA A 480 -29.74 26.29 -15.64
CA ALA A 480 -30.88 26.02 -14.76
C ALA A 480 -30.89 26.98 -13.56
N ALA A 481 -29.78 27.12 -12.84
CA ALA A 481 -29.67 28.01 -11.67
C ALA A 481 -29.96 29.48 -12.04
N ARG A 482 -29.60 29.91 -13.25
CA ARG A 482 -29.89 31.25 -13.78
C ARG A 482 -31.34 31.41 -14.21
N ILE A 483 -31.97 30.43 -14.86
CA ILE A 483 -33.42 30.44 -15.14
C ILE A 483 -34.20 30.61 -13.83
N MET A 484 -33.86 29.81 -12.81
CA MET A 484 -34.47 29.88 -11.48
C MET A 484 -34.19 31.21 -10.74
N ASN A 485 -33.19 31.99 -11.15
CA ASN A 485 -32.86 33.31 -10.59
C ASN A 485 -33.20 34.48 -11.53
N THR A 486 -33.99 34.26 -12.58
CA THR A 486 -34.59 35.36 -13.37
C THR A 486 -35.68 36.09 -12.56
N GLN A 487 -36.19 37.19 -13.12
CA GLN A 487 -37.39 37.87 -12.63
C GLN A 487 -38.64 36.95 -12.48
N TYR A 488 -38.62 35.76 -13.08
CA TYR A 488 -39.68 34.75 -12.99
C TYR A 488 -39.44 33.71 -11.87
N ARG A 489 -38.44 33.91 -10.99
CA ARG A 489 -38.08 33.01 -9.88
C ARG A 489 -39.28 32.49 -9.08
N THR A 490 -40.19 33.39 -8.69
CA THR A 490 -41.39 33.04 -7.91
C THR A 490 -42.38 32.19 -8.70
N ASP A 491 -42.59 32.49 -9.99
CA ASP A 491 -43.44 31.67 -10.85
C ASP A 491 -42.86 30.26 -10.98
N PHE A 492 -41.57 30.13 -11.33
CA PHE A 492 -40.91 28.83 -11.50
C PHE A 492 -40.86 27.99 -10.22
N LEU A 493 -40.48 28.58 -9.09
CA LEU A 493 -40.48 27.86 -7.80
C LEU A 493 -41.91 27.47 -7.38
N SER A 494 -42.91 28.32 -7.60
CA SER A 494 -44.30 27.91 -7.34
C SER A 494 -44.75 26.76 -8.26
N THR A 495 -44.12 26.59 -9.42
CA THR A 495 -44.59 25.73 -10.51
C THR A 495 -43.94 24.35 -10.53
N PHE A 496 -42.61 24.28 -10.44
CA PHE A 496 -41.89 23.01 -10.49
C PHE A 496 -41.90 22.33 -9.10
N THR A 497 -42.32 21.06 -9.06
CA THR A 497 -42.21 20.24 -7.85
C THR A 497 -40.77 19.83 -7.57
N ILE A 498 -39.95 19.76 -8.61
CA ILE A 498 -38.55 19.32 -8.63
C ILE A 498 -37.78 20.26 -9.56
N VAL A 499 -36.61 20.74 -9.11
CA VAL A 499 -35.72 21.56 -9.94
C VAL A 499 -34.72 20.66 -10.66
N SER A 500 -34.56 20.83 -11.98
CA SER A 500 -33.77 19.90 -12.82
C SER A 500 -32.77 20.58 -13.76
N ALA A 501 -31.65 19.88 -14.00
CA ALA A 501 -30.63 20.25 -14.97
C ALA A 501 -29.94 19.01 -15.56
N HIS A 502 -29.41 19.15 -16.77
CA HIS A 502 -28.47 18.20 -17.36
C HIS A 502 -27.06 18.42 -16.76
N ASN A 503 -26.20 17.39 -16.82
CA ASN A 503 -24.91 17.41 -16.12
C ASN A 503 -23.77 18.20 -16.82
N ASN A 504 -24.03 19.08 -17.80
CA ASN A 504 -22.96 19.87 -18.42
C ASN A 504 -22.57 21.09 -17.57
N GLY A 505 -21.26 21.38 -17.50
CA GLY A 505 -20.68 22.50 -16.74
C GLY A 505 -20.46 23.78 -17.55
N ASN A 506 -20.18 24.89 -16.85
CA ASN A 506 -20.07 26.24 -17.44
C ASN A 506 -18.61 26.67 -17.77
N TYR A 507 -17.61 25.98 -17.22
CA TYR A 507 -16.20 26.28 -17.48
C TYR A 507 -15.74 25.75 -18.85
N GLY A 508 -14.58 26.25 -19.33
CA GLY A 508 -14.06 25.95 -20.66
C GLY A 508 -13.86 24.45 -20.93
N GLN A 509 -13.85 24.06 -22.20
CA GLN A 509 -13.61 22.68 -22.62
C GLN A 509 -12.32 22.14 -21.98
N PHE A 510 -12.38 20.97 -21.34
CA PHE A 510 -11.18 20.21 -21.01
C PHE A 510 -10.53 19.75 -22.33
N PRO A 511 -9.35 20.27 -22.72
CA PRO A 511 -8.79 20.01 -24.05
C PRO A 511 -8.47 18.52 -24.27
N GLN A 512 -8.24 17.77 -23.19
CA GLN A 512 -7.97 16.33 -23.20
C GLN A 512 -9.21 15.43 -23.26
N PHE A 513 -10.42 15.96 -23.02
CA PHE A 513 -11.66 15.16 -22.95
C PHE A 513 -12.79 15.66 -23.87
N GLY A 514 -12.79 16.92 -24.29
CA GLY A 514 -13.79 17.48 -25.24
C GLY A 514 -15.19 17.72 -24.67
N VAL A 515 -15.53 17.17 -23.51
CA VAL A 515 -16.81 17.34 -22.81
C VAL A 515 -16.78 18.52 -21.82
N ARG A 516 -17.95 19.12 -21.56
CA ARG A 516 -18.17 20.06 -20.45
C ARG A 516 -19.03 19.35 -19.40
N VAL A 517 -18.57 19.23 -18.17
CA VAL A 517 -19.29 18.49 -17.12
C VAL A 517 -19.36 19.31 -15.83
N ALA A 518 -20.46 19.20 -15.10
CA ALA A 518 -20.71 19.93 -13.86
C ALA A 518 -19.91 19.33 -12.68
N SER A 519 -19.36 20.21 -11.86
CA SER A 519 -18.69 19.87 -10.61
C SER A 519 -19.67 19.81 -9.44
N LYS A 520 -19.21 19.32 -8.29
CA LYS A 520 -19.95 19.38 -7.02
C LYS A 520 -20.44 20.80 -6.68
N ASP A 521 -19.62 21.82 -6.92
CA ASP A 521 -19.93 23.22 -6.57
C ASP A 521 -21.11 23.75 -7.39
N ASP A 522 -21.21 23.34 -8.67
CA ASP A 522 -22.30 23.74 -9.56
C ASP A 522 -23.66 23.15 -9.12
N TRP A 523 -23.67 21.94 -8.53
CA TRP A 523 -24.89 21.33 -7.97
C TRP A 523 -25.33 22.01 -6.67
N LEU A 524 -24.39 22.46 -5.82
CA LEU A 524 -24.69 23.24 -4.62
C LEU A 524 -25.24 24.64 -4.98
N ALA A 525 -24.74 25.25 -6.06
CA ALA A 525 -25.30 26.49 -6.60
C ALA A 525 -26.73 26.28 -7.14
N LEU A 526 -27.00 25.14 -7.80
CA LEU A 526 -28.36 24.80 -8.26
C LEU A 526 -29.32 24.51 -7.10
N ASP A 527 -28.90 23.85 -6.03
CA ASP A 527 -29.72 23.64 -4.82
C ASP A 527 -30.06 24.96 -4.10
N THR A 528 -29.07 25.86 -4.00
CA THR A 528 -29.29 27.24 -3.52
C THR A 528 -30.31 27.96 -4.40
N ALA A 529 -30.24 27.79 -5.73
CA ALA A 529 -31.23 28.31 -6.67
C ALA A 529 -32.59 27.60 -6.57
N ALA A 530 -32.64 26.32 -6.17
CA ALA A 530 -33.88 25.56 -6.01
C ALA A 530 -34.68 25.95 -4.75
N GLY A 531 -34.08 26.68 -3.80
CA GLY A 531 -34.81 27.29 -2.68
C GLY A 531 -35.52 26.28 -1.77
N GLY A 532 -34.96 25.07 -1.62
CA GLY A 532 -35.55 23.97 -0.86
C GLY A 532 -36.43 23.01 -1.67
N HIS A 533 -36.60 23.24 -2.98
CA HIS A 533 -37.19 22.24 -3.88
C HIS A 533 -36.16 21.12 -4.17
N PRO A 534 -36.55 19.84 -4.25
CA PRO A 534 -35.62 18.76 -4.52
C PRO A 534 -34.92 18.93 -5.88
N VAL A 535 -33.58 18.85 -5.91
CA VAL A 535 -32.79 18.90 -7.15
C VAL A 535 -32.66 17.52 -7.77
N TRP A 536 -32.83 17.43 -9.10
CA TRP A 536 -32.57 16.25 -9.93
C TRP A 536 -31.52 16.54 -11.02
N ALA A 537 -30.66 15.56 -11.29
CA ALA A 537 -29.84 15.52 -12.50
C ALA A 537 -30.59 14.75 -13.60
N SER A 538 -31.28 15.47 -14.48
CA SER A 538 -32.34 14.94 -15.35
C SER A 538 -31.89 14.42 -16.72
N GLU A 539 -30.63 14.66 -17.11
CA GLU A 539 -29.94 13.94 -18.18
C GLU A 539 -28.45 13.94 -17.84
N SER A 540 -27.86 12.75 -17.62
CA SER A 540 -26.44 12.62 -17.26
C SER A 540 -25.75 11.58 -18.14
N GLY A 541 -24.77 12.01 -18.94
CA GLY A 541 -23.99 11.13 -19.81
C GLY A 541 -23.15 10.10 -19.02
N ALA A 542 -22.72 9.04 -19.73
CA ALA A 542 -22.08 7.85 -19.15
C ALA A 542 -20.68 8.04 -18.53
N ASP A 543 -20.18 9.28 -18.44
CA ASP A 543 -18.94 9.62 -17.75
C ASP A 543 -19.14 9.53 -16.23
N TRP A 544 -18.93 8.33 -15.68
CA TRP A 544 -19.12 8.03 -14.25
C TRP A 544 -18.28 8.95 -13.35
N SER A 545 -16.98 9.06 -13.61
CA SER A 545 -16.06 9.98 -12.93
C SER A 545 -15.03 10.50 -13.94
N VAL A 546 -14.89 11.82 -14.01
CA VAL A 546 -13.79 12.49 -14.71
C VAL A 546 -13.05 13.33 -13.67
N ILE A 547 -11.73 13.16 -13.58
CA ILE A 547 -10.87 13.93 -12.69
C ILE A 547 -10.05 14.88 -13.56
N ASP A 548 -10.08 16.17 -13.25
CA ASP A 548 -9.16 17.13 -13.86
C ASP A 548 -7.77 17.00 -13.23
N PRO A 549 -6.71 16.58 -13.98
CA PRO A 549 -5.37 16.47 -13.43
C PRO A 549 -4.73 17.81 -13.04
N ALA A 550 -5.27 18.95 -13.50
CA ALA A 550 -4.74 20.27 -13.17
C ALA A 550 -5.28 20.84 -11.84
N THR A 551 -6.55 20.59 -11.50
CA THR A 551 -7.19 21.09 -10.26
C THR A 551 -7.55 19.99 -9.25
N SER A 552 -7.38 18.71 -9.60
CA SER A 552 -7.86 17.55 -8.85
C SER A 552 -9.38 17.53 -8.57
N LYS A 553 -10.17 18.38 -9.24
CA LYS A 553 -11.63 18.36 -9.14
C LYS A 553 -12.22 17.14 -9.84
N GLU A 554 -13.25 16.57 -9.25
CA GLU A 554 -14.02 15.44 -9.78
C GLU A 554 -15.35 15.92 -10.36
N TYR A 555 -15.72 15.35 -11.50
CA TYR A 555 -16.86 15.67 -12.36
C TYR A 555 -17.58 14.39 -12.79
N GLY A 556 -18.79 14.51 -13.34
CA GLY A 556 -19.57 13.36 -13.82
C GLY A 556 -20.56 12.83 -12.77
N VAL A 557 -20.99 11.58 -12.90
CA VAL A 557 -21.99 10.97 -11.99
C VAL A 557 -21.53 10.98 -10.53
N THR A 558 -20.24 10.74 -10.27
CA THR A 558 -19.66 10.85 -8.92
C THR A 558 -19.83 12.25 -8.32
N ALA A 559 -19.67 13.32 -9.11
CA ALA A 559 -19.84 14.70 -8.63
C ALA A 559 -21.31 15.06 -8.35
N ILE A 560 -22.25 14.48 -9.10
CA ILE A 560 -23.69 14.58 -8.83
C ILE A 560 -24.02 13.97 -7.46
N VAL A 561 -23.59 12.73 -7.23
CA VAL A 561 -23.84 12.00 -5.96
C VAL A 561 -23.16 12.71 -4.79
N ASP A 562 -21.92 13.17 -4.97
CA ASP A 562 -21.11 13.68 -3.86
C ASP A 562 -21.38 15.14 -3.52
N SER A 563 -22.23 15.81 -4.30
CA SER A 563 -22.94 17.03 -3.88
C SER A 563 -23.77 16.79 -2.61
N GLY A 564 -24.39 15.61 -2.46
CA GLY A 564 -25.30 15.28 -1.37
C GLY A 564 -26.66 15.99 -1.42
N VAL A 565 -26.90 16.87 -2.39
CA VAL A 565 -28.15 17.63 -2.56
C VAL A 565 -29.04 17.06 -3.68
N VAL A 566 -28.46 16.34 -4.64
CA VAL A 566 -29.22 15.73 -5.74
C VAL A 566 -29.98 14.50 -5.23
N SER A 567 -31.31 14.55 -5.35
CA SER A 567 -32.25 13.55 -4.85
C SER A 567 -32.76 12.58 -5.92
N GLY A 568 -32.48 12.86 -7.19
CA GLY A 568 -32.83 12.03 -8.33
C GLY A 568 -31.84 12.15 -9.49
N LEU A 569 -31.58 11.04 -10.18
CA LEU A 569 -30.65 10.94 -11.31
C LEU A 569 -31.32 10.25 -12.49
N VAL A 570 -30.96 10.68 -13.70
CA VAL A 570 -31.27 10.03 -14.96
C VAL A 570 -29.96 9.61 -15.63
N LEU A 571 -29.77 8.30 -15.79
CA LEU A 571 -28.70 7.72 -16.60
C LEU A 571 -29.08 7.85 -18.08
N TYR A 572 -28.48 8.81 -18.78
CA TYR A 572 -28.74 9.06 -20.18
C TYR A 572 -28.00 8.05 -21.07
N MET A 573 -28.68 7.55 -22.12
CA MET A 573 -28.18 6.46 -22.98
C MET A 573 -27.86 5.17 -22.19
N ALA A 574 -28.64 4.86 -21.16
CA ALA A 574 -28.50 3.67 -20.33
C ALA A 574 -28.34 2.32 -21.08
N PRO A 575 -28.95 2.07 -22.28
CA PRO A 575 -28.68 0.84 -23.04
C PRO A 575 -27.19 0.62 -23.34
N ASN A 576 -26.45 1.68 -23.67
CA ASN A 576 -25.02 1.61 -23.98
C ASN A 576 -24.18 1.26 -22.73
N MET A 577 -24.70 1.57 -21.54
CA MET A 577 -24.05 1.28 -20.26
C MET A 577 -24.18 -0.21 -19.89
N LEU A 578 -25.26 -0.87 -20.30
CA LEU A 578 -25.39 -2.33 -20.22
C LEU A 578 -24.38 -3.02 -21.14
N GLU A 579 -24.32 -2.64 -22.42
CA GLU A 579 -23.38 -3.22 -23.39
C GLU A 579 -21.92 -3.07 -22.93
N ALA A 580 -21.55 -1.92 -22.36
CA ALA A 580 -20.22 -1.68 -21.79
C ALA A 580 -19.92 -2.48 -20.50
N SER A 581 -20.93 -3.02 -19.81
CA SER A 581 -20.77 -3.82 -18.59
C SER A 581 -20.37 -5.28 -18.85
N GLY A 582 -20.49 -5.74 -20.10
CA GLY A 582 -20.31 -7.15 -20.46
C GLY A 582 -21.54 -8.04 -20.21
N SER A 583 -22.70 -7.48 -19.88
CA SER A 583 -23.97 -8.20 -19.92
C SER A 583 -24.37 -8.52 -21.36
N THR A 584 -24.58 -9.82 -21.64
CA THR A 584 -25.01 -10.36 -22.95
C THR A 584 -26.51 -10.21 -23.20
#